data_AF-A0A7C1EUZ1-F1
#
_entry.id   AF-A0A7C1EUZ1-F1
#
_cell.length_a   1.000
_cell.length_b   1.000
_cell.length_c   1.000
_cell.angle_alpha   90.00
_cell.angle_beta   90.00
_cell.angle_gamma   90.00
#
_symmetry.space_group_name_H-M   'P 1'
#
loop_
_entity.id
_entity.type
_entity.pdbx_description
1 polymer ?
#
loop_
_entity_poly.entity_id
_entity_poly.type
_entity_poly.pdbx_seq_one_letter_code
_entity_poly.pdbx_strand_id
1 'polypeptide(L)' 'CVSVTGIAGPGGGSFEKPVGLVYTGFYINNNVVVEKNIFQGTRQEIRLTTVNFVIDYLLEKLGI' A
#
# COMPACT_ATOMS: atom_id res chain seq x y z
N CYS A 1 -7.48 2.00 12.13
CA CYS A 1 -6.30 2.83 11.76
C CYS A 1 -5.61 2.23 10.55
N VAL A 2 -4.95 3.05 9.73
CA VAL A 2 -4.13 2.58 8.60
C VAL A 2 -2.75 3.22 8.65
N SER A 3 -1.73 2.46 8.27
CA SER A 3 -0.36 2.93 8.07
C SER A 3 0.16 2.42 6.72
N VAL A 4 0.99 3.21 6.06
CA VAL A 4 1.56 2.88 4.75
C VAL A 4 3.03 3.23 4.76
N THR A 5 3.87 2.34 4.25
CA THR A 5 5.29 2.60 3.98
C THR A 5 5.72 1.94 2.68
N GLY A 6 6.57 2.58 1.90
CA GLY A 6 6.97 2.04 0.61
C GLY A 6 7.86 2.94 -0.22
N ILE A 7 8.29 2.44 -1.38
CA ILE A 7 9.21 3.10 -2.29
C ILE A 7 8.45 3.47 -3.57
N ALA A 8 7.94 4.69 -3.64
CA ALA A 8 7.21 5.14 -4.84
C ALA A 8 8.13 5.51 -6.04
N GLY A 9 9.45 5.60 -5.83
CA GLY A 9 10.39 5.92 -6.92
C GLY A 9 10.53 7.42 -7.22
N PRO A 10 11.21 7.76 -8.34
CA PRO A 10 11.84 6.85 -9.29
C PRO A 10 13.12 6.16 -8.77
N GLY A 11 13.71 6.66 -7.67
CA GLY A 11 14.87 6.05 -7.00
C GLY A 11 14.52 5.37 -5.67
N GLY A 12 15.55 4.95 -4.93
CA GLY A 12 15.40 4.33 -3.60
C GLY A 12 15.04 2.84 -3.61
N GLY A 13 14.83 2.26 -4.79
CA GLY A 13 14.64 0.82 -4.95
C GLY A 13 15.95 0.04 -5.01
N SER A 14 15.88 -1.23 -4.66
CA SER A 14 16.95 -2.23 -4.82
C SER A 14 16.38 -3.52 -5.41
N PHE A 15 17.24 -4.50 -5.71
CA PHE A 15 16.81 -5.83 -6.14
C PHE A 15 15.88 -6.49 -5.11
N GLU A 16 16.15 -6.31 -3.82
CA GLU A 16 15.34 -6.88 -2.73
C GLU A 16 14.08 -6.05 -2.44
N LYS A 17 14.14 -4.73 -2.63
CA LYS A 17 13.06 -3.78 -2.33
C LYS A 17 12.82 -2.89 -3.57
N PRO A 18 12.14 -3.39 -4.59
CA PRO A 18 11.98 -2.65 -5.83
C PRO A 18 11.13 -1.38 -5.64
N VAL A 19 11.29 -0.42 -6.56
CA VAL A 19 10.32 0.67 -6.72
C VAL A 19 8.94 0.06 -6.96
N GLY A 20 7.92 0.63 -6.31
CA GLY A 20 6.57 0.09 -6.29
C GLY A 20 6.25 -0.75 -5.06
N LEU A 21 7.25 -1.21 -4.31
CA LEU A 21 7.03 -1.97 -3.08
C LEU A 21 6.37 -1.09 -2.03
N VAL A 22 5.17 -1.49 -1.59
CA VAL A 22 4.39 -0.84 -0.56
C VAL A 22 3.89 -1.89 0.43
N TYR A 23 4.04 -1.58 1.72
CA TYR A 23 3.40 -2.29 2.81
C TYR A 23 2.30 -1.40 3.40
N THR A 24 1.13 -1.99 3.58
CA THR A 24 -0.01 -1.34 4.22
C THR A 24 -0.40 -2.13 5.47
N GLY A 25 -0.39 -1.48 6.62
CA GLY A 25 -0.85 -2.04 7.88
C GLY A 25 -2.23 -1.52 8.23
N PHE A 26 -3.17 -2.42 8.46
CA PHE A 26 -4.54 -2.14 8.88
C PHE A 26 -4.75 -2.61 10.32
N TYR A 27 -5.39 -1.78 11.13
CA TYR A 27 -5.95 -2.18 12.42
C TYR A 27 -7.46 -1.96 12.39
N ILE A 28 -8.22 -3.06 12.33
CA ILE A 28 -9.68 -3.09 12.15
C ILE A 28 -10.25 -4.10 13.14
N ASN A 29 -11.24 -3.71 13.94
CA ASN A 29 -11.95 -4.60 14.89
C ASN A 29 -11.00 -5.45 15.75
N ASN A 30 -10.01 -4.82 16.38
CA ASN A 30 -8.96 -5.45 17.18
C ASN A 30 -8.06 -6.47 16.44
N ASN A 31 -8.10 -6.51 15.11
CA ASN A 31 -7.24 -7.35 14.29
C ASN A 31 -6.24 -6.49 13.51
N VAL A 32 -5.01 -6.97 13.42
CA VAL A 32 -3.96 -6.37 12.60
C VAL A 32 -3.80 -7.20 11.32
N VAL A 33 -3.83 -6.55 10.17
CA VAL A 33 -3.53 -7.17 8.88
C VAL A 33 -2.45 -6.34 8.18
N VAL A 34 -1.51 -7.02 7.52
CA VAL A 34 -0.44 -6.37 6.76
C VAL A 34 -0.48 -6.89 5.33
N GLU A 35 -0.64 -5.98 4.38
CA GLU A 35 -0.64 -6.26 2.95
C GLU A 35 0.67 -5.79 2.33
N LYS A 36 1.23 -6.61 1.43
CA LYS A 36 2.43 -6.29 0.66
C LYS A 36 2.06 -6.26 -0.82
N ASN A 37 2.26 -5.11 -1.45
CA ASN A 37 2.01 -4.93 -2.88
C ASN A 37 3.26 -4.39 -3.60
N ILE A 38 3.38 -4.69 -4.88
CA ILE A 38 4.39 -4.09 -5.77
C ILE A 38 3.64 -3.45 -6.93
N PHE A 39 3.40 -2.15 -6.84
CA PHE A 39 2.69 -1.39 -7.86
C PHE A 39 3.63 -0.95 -8.98
N GLN A 40 3.12 -0.87 -10.21
CA GLN A 40 3.87 -0.37 -11.36
C GLN A 40 3.41 1.04 -11.71
N GLY A 41 4.32 1.83 -12.29
CA GLY A 41 4.05 3.18 -12.76
C GLY A 41 5.02 4.22 -12.21
N THR A 42 4.70 5.48 -12.49
CA THR A 42 5.36 6.66 -11.96
C THR A 42 5.13 6.81 -10.45
N ARG A 43 5.93 7.66 -9.81
CA ARG A 43 5.75 8.00 -8.38
C ARG A 43 4.34 8.48 -8.05
N GLN A 44 3.71 9.21 -8.97
CA GLN A 44 2.35 9.71 -8.78
C GLN A 44 1.32 8.58 -8.87
N GLU A 45 1.42 7.73 -9.90
CA GLU A 45 0.55 6.57 -10.09
C GLU A 45 0.65 5.60 -8.92
N ILE A 46 1.86 5.24 -8.48
CA ILE A 46 2.06 4.34 -7.33
C ILE A 46 1.37 4.87 -6.07
N ARG A 47 1.49 6.18 -5.80
CA ARG A 47 0.82 6.80 -4.64
C ARG A 47 -0.70 6.75 -4.78
N LEU A 48 -1.23 7.06 -5.97
CA LEU A 48 -2.67 7.04 -6.21
C LEU A 48 -3.23 5.61 -6.10
N THR A 49 -2.59 4.63 -6.72
CA THR A 49 -2.94 3.21 -6.61
C THR A 49 -2.88 2.72 -5.17
N THR A 50 -1.90 3.16 -4.38
CA THR A 50 -1.81 2.83 -2.95
C THR A 50 -3.00 3.36 -2.16
N VAL A 51 -3.41 4.61 -2.42
CA VAL A 51 -4.57 5.22 -1.75
C VAL A 51 -5.85 4.49 -2.13
N ASN A 52 -6.06 4.22 -3.42
CA ASN A 52 -7.23 3.48 -3.89
C ASN A 52 -7.30 2.09 -3.27
N PHE A 53 -6.18 1.35 -3.27
CA PHE A 53 -6.07 0.05 -2.62
C PHE A 53 -6.49 0.10 -1.14
N VAL A 54 -5.98 1.08 -0.39
CA VAL A 54 -6.34 1.25 1.03
C VAL A 54 -7.83 1.49 1.21
N ILE A 55 -8.42 2.36 0.39
CA ILE A 55 -9.85 2.70 0.48
C ILE A 55 -10.69 1.47 0.13
N ASP A 56 -10.41 0.81 -1.00
CA ASP A 56 -11.14 -0.37 -1.46
C ASP A 56 -11.06 -1.51 -0.42
N TYR A 57 -9.87 -1.73 0.14
CA TYR A 57 -9.66 -2.73 1.20
C TYR A 57 -10.50 -2.42 2.45
N LEU A 58 -10.53 -1.15 2.87
CA LEU A 58 -11.32 -0.74 4.03
C LEU A 58 -12.82 -0.90 3.79
N LEU A 59 -13.32 -0.51 2.61
CA LEU A 59 -14.73 -0.68 2.24
C LEU A 59 -15.13 -2.16 2.30
N GLU A 60 -14.32 -3.03 1.69
CA GLU A 60 -14.52 -4.48 1.73
C GLU A 60 -14.55 -5.01 3.19
N LYS A 61 -13.58 -4.65 4.02
CA LYS A 61 -13.48 -5.15 5.41
C LYS A 61 -14.53 -4.57 6.35
N LEU A 62 -15.08 -3.40 6.05
CA LEU A 62 -16.15 -2.77 6.83
C LEU A 62 -17.55 -3.13 6.30
N GLY A 63 -17.64 -3.82 5.16
CA GLY A 63 -18.92 -4.22 4.54
C GLY A 63 -19.72 -3.04 4.00
N ILE A 64 -19.03 -2.01 3.50
CA ILE A 64 -19.62 -0.81 2.88
C ILE A 64 -19.65 -0.96 1.37
#